data_AF-A0A9D5W4S1-F1
#
_entry.id   AF-A0A9D5W4S1-F1
#
_cell.length_a   1.000
_cell.length_b   1.000
_cell.length_c   1.000
_cell.angle_alpha   90.00
_cell.angle_beta   90.00
_cell.angle_gamma   90.00
#
_symmetry.space_group_name_H-M   'P 1'
#
loop_
_entity.id
_entity.type
_entity.pdbx_description
1 polymer ?
#
loop_
_entity_poly.entity_id
_entity_poly.type
_entity_poly.pdbx_seq_one_letter_code
_entity_poly.pdbx_strand_id
1 'polypeptide(L)'
;MTDDMQAAFRDVAEIFQFEHWLRFYFSKDRGGKMAIEMPPEAAAQARQSHPQLAGLIDTLNNSEIDYESSVRRVGEYVHKSLDGPKYGQRVVPTILDSKDFKVDLHLFSLWVRGHEALLDEKILDFGEWASLFAAWKATDQVKRYAESLRRADKVEHEASGAVH
;
A
#
# COMPACT_ATOMS: atom_id res chain seq x y z
N MET A 1 -15.60 11.54 -5.72
CA MET A 1 -14.35 12.01 -5.09
C MET A 1 -13.93 13.28 -5.80
N THR A 2 -13.50 14.31 -5.07
CA THR A 2 -12.84 15.49 -5.66
C THR A 2 -11.47 15.12 -6.21
N ASP A 3 -10.87 15.99 -7.02
CA ASP A 3 -9.51 15.77 -7.55
C ASP A 3 -8.48 15.60 -6.43
N ASP A 4 -8.59 16.39 -5.36
CA ASP A 4 -7.76 16.26 -4.16
C ASP A 4 -7.92 14.90 -3.47
N MET A 5 -9.16 14.39 -3.35
CA MET A 5 -9.40 13.07 -2.77
C MET A 5 -8.84 11.96 -3.65
N GLN A 6 -8.93 12.09 -4.98
CA GLN A 6 -8.33 11.11 -5.91
C GLN A 6 -6.80 11.15 -5.84
N ALA A 7 -6.20 12.32 -5.70
CA ALA A 7 -4.76 12.45 -5.51
C ALA A 7 -4.33 11.84 -4.18
N ALA A 8 -5.01 12.17 -3.08
CA ALA A 8 -4.74 11.61 -1.76
C ALA A 8 -4.88 10.08 -1.75
N PHE A 9 -5.90 9.55 -2.43
CA PHE A 9 -6.05 8.11 -2.62
C PHE A 9 -4.81 7.48 -3.25
N ARG A 10 -4.32 8.04 -4.37
CA ARG A 10 -3.15 7.51 -5.09
C ARG A 10 -1.90 7.56 -4.23
N ASP A 11 -1.66 8.69 -3.55
CA ASP A 11 -0.50 8.87 -2.69
C ASP A 11 -0.50 7.90 -1.51
N VAL A 12 -1.64 7.75 -0.82
CA VAL A 12 -1.76 6.80 0.29
C VAL A 12 -1.55 5.37 -0.24
N ALA A 13 -2.20 4.98 -1.34
CA ALA A 13 -2.03 3.66 -1.92
C ALA A 13 -0.57 3.38 -2.32
N GLU A 14 0.11 4.35 -2.95
CA GLU A 14 1.52 4.24 -3.32
C GLU A 14 2.42 4.00 -2.10
N ILE A 15 2.20 4.72 -1.00
CA ILE A 15 2.96 4.55 0.25
C ILE A 15 2.80 3.13 0.81
N PHE A 16 1.57 2.60 0.86
CA PHE A 16 1.32 1.23 1.34
C PHE A 16 1.93 0.17 0.42
N GLN A 17 1.86 0.38 -0.90
CA GLN A 17 2.47 -0.52 -1.87
C GLN A 17 3.99 -0.50 -1.74
N PHE A 18 4.60 0.67 -1.60
CA PHE A 18 6.04 0.83 -1.45
C PHE A 18 6.57 0.19 -0.17
N GLU A 19 5.87 0.37 0.95
CA GLU A 19 6.20 -0.30 2.21
C GLU A 19 6.16 -1.82 2.06
N HIS A 20 5.16 -2.35 1.36
CA HIS A 20 5.06 -3.78 1.12
C HIS A 20 6.18 -4.29 0.19
N TRP A 21 6.51 -3.55 -0.87
CA TRP A 21 7.63 -3.86 -1.76
C TRP A 21 8.95 -3.94 -0.98
N LEU A 22 9.18 -2.99 -0.05
CA LEU A 22 10.35 -3.02 0.82
C LEU A 22 10.39 -4.30 1.66
N ARG A 23 9.27 -4.64 2.30
CA ARG A 23 9.17 -5.88 3.09
C ARG A 23 9.36 -7.13 2.25
N PHE A 24 8.78 -7.18 1.06
CA PHE A 24 8.83 -8.35 0.20
C PHE A 24 10.27 -8.69 -0.21
N TYR A 25 11.02 -7.71 -0.72
CA TYR A 25 12.36 -7.97 -1.25
C TYR A 25 13.50 -7.87 -0.24
N PHE A 26 13.33 -7.03 0.79
CA PHE A 26 14.46 -6.64 1.66
C PHE A 26 14.27 -7.05 3.12
N SER A 27 13.22 -7.79 3.48
CA SER A 27 13.15 -8.36 4.84
C SER A 27 14.17 -9.50 4.98
N LYS A 28 15.02 -9.41 6.01
CA LYS A 28 16.01 -10.43 6.38
C LYS A 28 15.85 -10.83 7.83
N ASP A 29 16.11 -12.11 8.13
CA ASP A 29 16.21 -12.57 9.52
C ASP A 29 17.53 -12.07 10.13
N ARG A 30 17.41 -11.40 11.26
CA ARG A 30 18.50 -10.91 12.09
C ARG A 30 18.40 -11.49 13.49
N GLY A 31 18.69 -12.79 13.61
CA GLY A 31 18.73 -13.47 14.90
C GLY A 31 17.33 -13.70 15.49
N GLY A 32 16.39 -14.13 14.64
CA GLY A 32 15.00 -14.43 15.02
C GLY A 32 14.05 -13.23 14.97
N LYS A 33 14.52 -12.09 14.44
CA LYS A 33 13.69 -10.92 14.16
C LYS A 33 13.86 -10.51 12.71
N MET A 34 12.76 -10.13 12.06
CA MET A 34 12.84 -9.60 10.69
C MET A 34 13.27 -8.13 10.72
N ALA A 35 14.13 -7.73 9.80
CA ALA A 35 14.52 -6.34 9.59
C ALA A 35 14.59 -6.02 8.09
N ILE A 36 14.34 -4.78 7.72
CA ILE A 36 14.56 -4.33 6.34
C ILE A 36 16.04 -4.06 6.12
N GLU A 37 16.64 -4.69 5.13
CA GLU A 37 18.03 -4.51 4.73
C GLU A 37 18.10 -4.22 3.23
N MET A 38 17.96 -2.94 2.89
CA MET A 38 17.98 -2.49 1.50
C MET A 38 19.42 -2.18 1.06
N PRO A 39 19.93 -2.80 -0.01
CA PRO A 39 21.26 -2.51 -0.56
C PRO A 39 21.39 -1.02 -0.93
N PRO A 40 22.57 -0.40 -0.75
CA PRO A 40 22.79 1.02 -1.05
C PRO A 40 22.42 1.41 -2.49
N GLU A 41 22.73 0.56 -3.47
CA GLU A 41 22.41 0.79 -4.87
C GLU A 41 20.90 0.81 -5.13
N ALA A 42 20.17 -0.14 -4.55
CA ALA A 42 18.71 -0.21 -4.65
C ALA A 42 18.06 1.00 -3.97
N ALA A 43 18.57 1.40 -2.80
CA ALA A 43 18.09 2.57 -2.08
C ALA A 43 18.34 3.87 -2.87
N ALA A 44 19.51 4.01 -3.49
CA ALA A 44 19.83 5.17 -4.33
C ALA A 44 18.90 5.25 -5.55
N GLN A 45 18.68 4.14 -6.25
CA GLN A 45 17.77 4.06 -7.39
C GLN A 45 16.32 4.39 -7.00
N ALA A 46 15.84 3.84 -5.88
CA ALA A 46 14.49 4.10 -5.39
C ALA A 46 14.30 5.57 -4.99
N ARG A 47 15.28 6.18 -4.32
CA ARG A 47 15.25 7.63 -4.00
C ARG A 47 15.26 8.51 -5.25
N GLN A 48 15.97 8.11 -6.30
CA GLN A 48 16.00 8.84 -7.56
C GLN A 48 14.66 8.75 -8.30
N SER A 49 14.07 7.56 -8.35
CA SER A 49 12.86 7.28 -9.14
C SER A 49 11.58 7.69 -8.41
N HIS A 50 11.58 7.64 -7.08
CA HIS A 50 10.45 7.96 -6.22
C HIS A 50 10.90 8.88 -5.06
N PRO A 51 11.31 10.12 -5.36
CA PRO A 51 11.84 11.05 -4.35
C PRO A 51 10.86 11.35 -3.22
N GLN A 52 9.55 11.31 -3.50
CA GLN A 52 8.50 11.48 -2.51
C GLN A 52 8.47 10.36 -1.46
N LEU A 53 9.01 9.18 -1.77
CA LEU A 53 9.05 8.01 -0.88
C LEU A 53 10.40 7.87 -0.16
N ALA A 54 11.38 8.74 -0.44
CA ALA A 54 12.71 8.67 0.15
C ALA A 54 12.68 8.67 1.69
N GLY A 55 11.80 9.49 2.30
CA GLY A 55 11.65 9.53 3.75
C GLY A 55 11.12 8.23 4.36
N LEU A 56 10.36 7.43 3.59
CA LEU A 56 9.89 6.12 4.04
C LEU A 56 11.03 5.10 4.03
N ILE A 57 11.90 5.14 3.01
CA ILE A 57 13.13 4.33 2.97
C ILE A 57 13.99 4.62 4.20
N ASP A 58 14.20 5.90 4.52
CA ASP A 58 15.01 6.31 5.67
C ASP A 58 14.41 5.87 7.01
N THR A 59 13.07 5.79 7.08
CA THR A 59 12.34 5.35 8.28
C THR A 59 12.42 3.83 8.47
N LEU A 60 12.40 3.06 7.37
CA LEU A 60 12.27 1.61 7.43
C LEU A 60 13.59 0.87 7.27
N ASN A 61 14.58 1.42 6.57
CA ASN A 61 15.84 0.70 6.35
C ASN A 61 16.59 0.47 7.66
N ASN A 62 17.13 -0.74 7.84
CA ASN A 62 17.75 -1.26 9.06
C ASN A 62 16.85 -1.34 10.30
N SER A 63 15.55 -1.12 10.15
CA SER A 63 14.59 -1.21 11.25
C SER A 63 14.05 -2.63 11.40
N GLU A 64 13.92 -3.11 12.64
CA GLU A 64 13.16 -4.33 12.93
C GLU A 64 11.70 -4.13 12.51
N ILE A 65 11.13 -5.14 11.87
CA ILE A 65 9.77 -5.10 11.34
C ILE A 65 9.00 -6.37 11.71
N ASP A 66 7.79 -6.14 12.18
CA ASP A 66 6.73 -7.12 12.38
C ASP A 66 5.43 -6.50 11.86
N TYR A 67 4.32 -7.23 11.98
CA TYR A 67 3.03 -6.75 11.50
C TYR A 67 2.62 -5.42 12.16
N GLU A 68 2.76 -5.31 13.48
CA GLU A 68 2.31 -4.14 14.24
C GLU A 68 3.15 -2.91 13.93
N SER A 69 4.48 -3.06 13.94
CA SER A 69 5.42 -1.99 13.63
C SER A 69 5.34 -1.54 12.17
N SER A 70 5.08 -2.45 11.23
CA SER A 70 4.81 -2.13 9.81
C SER A 70 3.58 -1.21 9.70
N VAL A 71 2.44 -1.65 10.23
CA VAL A 71 1.18 -0.87 10.21
C VAL A 71 1.35 0.49 10.89
N ARG A 72 2.01 0.51 12.06
CA ARG A 72 2.25 1.76 12.80
C ARG A 72 3.11 2.74 12.00
N ARG A 73 4.27 2.30 11.49
CA ARG A 73 5.21 3.19 10.79
C ARG A 73 4.67 3.71 9.47
N VAL A 74 3.93 2.90 8.71
CA VAL A 74 3.30 3.37 7.47
C VAL A 74 2.20 4.40 7.79
N GLY A 75 1.39 4.16 8.83
CA GLY A 75 0.38 5.12 9.29
C GLY A 75 0.97 6.43 9.78
N GLU A 76 2.04 6.38 10.58
CA GLU A 76 2.79 7.55 11.04
C GLU A 76 3.39 8.33 9.86
N TYR A 77 3.95 7.64 8.87
CA TYR A 77 4.50 8.28 7.68
C TYR A 77 3.41 8.95 6.84
N VAL A 78 2.28 8.28 6.61
CA VAL A 78 1.11 8.86 5.92
C VAL A 78 0.63 10.12 6.64
N HIS A 79 0.47 10.06 7.96
CA HIS A 79 0.03 11.22 8.73
C HIS A 79 1.04 12.37 8.63
N LYS A 80 2.33 12.10 8.82
CA LYS A 80 3.40 13.10 8.79
C LYS A 80 3.64 13.71 7.41
N SER A 81 3.44 12.96 6.34
CA SER A 81 3.75 13.40 4.97
C SER A 81 2.55 13.97 4.22
N LEU A 82 1.33 13.50 4.53
CA LEU A 82 0.14 13.81 3.75
C LEU A 82 -0.93 14.61 4.51
N ASP A 83 -1.24 14.27 5.77
CA ASP A 83 -2.38 14.81 6.52
C ASP A 83 -2.09 16.16 7.17
N GLY A 84 -2.47 17.25 6.49
CA GLY A 84 -2.13 18.62 6.87
C GLY A 84 -1.02 19.22 6.01
N PRO A 85 0.15 18.56 5.86
CA PRO A 85 1.23 19.07 5.01
C PRO A 85 0.91 19.13 3.51
N LYS A 86 0.23 18.10 2.97
CA LYS A 86 -0.10 18.03 1.54
C LYS A 86 -1.59 18.22 1.27
N TYR A 87 -2.43 17.58 2.08
CA TYR A 87 -3.88 17.62 1.94
C TYR A 87 -4.53 18.32 3.12
N GLY A 88 -5.71 18.90 2.89
CA GLY A 88 -6.51 19.49 3.95
C GLY A 88 -6.81 18.51 5.08
N GLN A 89 -6.96 19.05 6.30
CA GLN A 89 -7.30 18.25 7.47
C GLN A 89 -8.53 17.39 7.17
N ARG A 90 -8.48 16.11 7.56
CA ARG A 90 -9.51 15.06 7.34
C ARG A 90 -9.55 14.41 5.96
N VAL A 91 -8.84 14.91 4.95
CA VAL A 91 -8.82 14.25 3.62
C VAL A 91 -8.24 12.84 3.74
N VAL A 92 -7.04 12.72 4.32
CA VAL A 92 -6.34 11.43 4.48
C VAL A 92 -7.11 10.45 5.38
N PRO A 93 -7.61 10.84 6.57
CA PRO A 93 -8.50 9.99 7.35
C PRO A 93 -9.71 9.48 6.57
N THR A 94 -10.38 10.37 5.80
CA THR A 94 -11.52 9.97 4.96
C THR A 94 -11.15 8.93 3.91
N ILE A 95 -9.96 9.03 3.32
CA ILE A 95 -9.45 8.03 2.38
C ILE A 95 -9.19 6.69 3.07
N LEU A 96 -8.47 6.69 4.20
CA LEU A 96 -8.15 5.47 4.96
C LEU A 96 -9.41 4.71 5.41
N ASP A 97 -10.45 5.45 5.81
CA ASP A 97 -11.73 4.87 6.20
C ASP A 97 -12.59 4.42 5.02
N SER A 98 -12.28 4.90 3.81
CA SER A 98 -13.11 4.67 2.63
C SER A 98 -13.12 3.21 2.21
N LYS A 99 -14.29 2.79 1.72
CA LYS A 99 -14.48 1.46 1.15
C LYS A 99 -13.58 1.20 -0.04
N ASP A 100 -13.43 2.19 -0.92
CA ASP A 100 -12.61 2.05 -2.12
C ASP A 100 -11.16 1.75 -1.76
N PHE A 101 -10.64 2.36 -0.69
CA PHE A 101 -9.27 2.11 -0.24
C PHE A 101 -9.12 0.71 0.37
N LYS A 102 -10.08 0.28 1.19
CA LYS A 102 -10.11 -1.10 1.74
C LYS A 102 -10.17 -2.15 0.63
N VAL A 103 -10.98 -1.93 -0.40
CA VAL A 103 -11.04 -2.81 -1.58
C VAL A 103 -9.69 -2.82 -2.32
N ASP A 104 -9.06 -1.66 -2.49
CA ASP A 104 -7.76 -1.55 -3.14
C ASP A 104 -6.67 -2.33 -2.40
N LEU A 105 -6.57 -2.14 -1.08
CA LEU A 105 -5.64 -2.89 -0.23
C LEU A 105 -5.90 -4.40 -0.25
N HIS A 106 -7.17 -4.82 -0.29
CA HIS A 106 -7.53 -6.23 -0.41
C HIS A 106 -7.08 -6.81 -1.75
N LEU A 107 -7.34 -6.12 -2.87
CA LEU A 107 -6.92 -6.54 -4.19
C LEU A 107 -5.40 -6.61 -4.30
N PHE A 108 -4.70 -5.64 -3.73
CA PHE A 108 -3.24 -5.65 -3.68
C PHE A 108 -2.70 -6.84 -2.89
N SER A 109 -3.25 -7.10 -1.70
CA SER A 109 -2.87 -8.25 -0.88
C SER A 109 -3.13 -9.58 -1.60
N LEU A 110 -4.26 -9.68 -2.32
CA LEU A 110 -4.60 -10.85 -3.14
C LEU A 110 -3.62 -11.01 -4.30
N TRP A 111 -3.27 -9.91 -4.97
CA TRP A 111 -2.31 -9.92 -6.07
C TRP A 111 -0.94 -10.41 -5.62
N VAL A 112 -0.38 -9.85 -4.54
CA VAL A 112 0.93 -10.28 -4.03
C VAL A 112 0.93 -11.78 -3.76
N ARG A 113 -0.04 -12.27 -2.97
CA ARG A 113 -0.16 -13.71 -2.63
C ARG A 113 -0.32 -14.61 -3.86
N GLY A 114 -1.07 -14.15 -4.86
CA GLY A 114 -1.30 -14.90 -6.08
C GLY A 114 -0.12 -14.92 -7.05
N HIS A 115 0.85 -14.00 -6.88
CA HIS A 115 1.98 -13.83 -7.79
C HIS A 115 3.33 -13.95 -7.08
N GLU A 116 3.40 -14.45 -5.85
CA GLU A 116 4.65 -14.56 -5.07
C GLU A 116 5.76 -15.24 -5.89
N ALA A 117 5.45 -16.37 -6.55
CA ALA A 117 6.41 -17.10 -7.37
C ALA A 117 7.01 -16.24 -8.50
N LEU A 118 6.19 -15.41 -9.17
CA LEU A 118 6.65 -14.48 -10.20
C LEU A 118 7.51 -13.36 -9.58
N LEU A 119 7.08 -12.84 -8.44
CA LEU A 119 7.75 -11.75 -7.74
C LEU A 119 9.10 -12.19 -7.17
N ASP A 120 9.25 -13.46 -6.80
CA ASP A 120 10.47 -14.07 -6.26
C ASP A 120 11.53 -14.40 -7.33
N GLU A 121 11.18 -14.42 -8.62
CA GLU A 121 12.13 -14.76 -9.69
C GLU A 121 13.33 -13.80 -9.74
N LYS A 122 13.06 -12.51 -9.50
CA LYS A 122 14.08 -11.46 -9.42
C LYS A 122 13.56 -10.27 -8.63
N ILE A 123 14.48 -9.47 -8.10
CA ILE A 123 14.15 -8.17 -7.53
C ILE A 123 13.70 -7.24 -8.65
N LEU A 124 12.44 -6.79 -8.58
CA LEU A 124 11.88 -5.76 -9.44
C LEU A 124 12.07 -4.39 -8.80
N ASP A 125 12.32 -3.35 -9.61
CA ASP A 125 12.18 -2.00 -9.10
C ASP A 125 10.71 -1.70 -8.75
N PHE A 126 10.49 -0.72 -7.87
CA PHE A 126 9.14 -0.44 -7.40
C PHE A 126 8.19 0.00 -8.53
N GLY A 127 8.68 0.72 -9.54
CA GLY A 127 7.88 1.17 -10.67
C GLY A 127 7.39 -0.01 -11.51
N GLU A 128 8.27 -0.95 -11.82
CA GLU A 128 7.92 -2.21 -12.48
C GLU A 128 6.89 -2.99 -11.65
N TRP A 129 7.13 -3.13 -10.35
CA TRP A 129 6.26 -3.86 -9.43
C TRP A 129 4.85 -3.27 -9.35
N ALA A 130 4.75 -1.95 -9.19
CA ALA A 130 3.48 -1.23 -9.18
C ALA A 130 2.76 -1.30 -10.53
N SER A 131 3.51 -1.29 -11.64
CA SER A 131 2.96 -1.43 -12.99
C SER A 131 2.32 -2.81 -13.21
N LEU A 132 2.96 -3.89 -12.73
CA LEU A 132 2.38 -5.24 -12.79
C LEU A 132 1.06 -5.33 -12.01
N PHE A 133 1.00 -4.77 -10.81
CA PHE A 133 -0.23 -4.69 -10.05
C PHE A 133 -1.31 -3.88 -10.79
N ALA A 134 -0.96 -2.72 -11.32
CA ALA A 134 -1.89 -1.88 -12.07
C ALA A 134 -2.44 -2.59 -13.31
N ALA A 135 -1.59 -3.30 -14.05
CA ALA A 135 -2.00 -4.08 -15.23
C ALA A 135 -2.94 -5.23 -14.85
N TRP A 136 -2.62 -5.99 -13.79
CA TRP A 136 -3.49 -7.04 -13.27
C TRP A 136 -4.85 -6.50 -12.81
N LYS A 137 -4.84 -5.39 -12.06
CA LYS A 137 -6.04 -4.72 -11.57
C LYS A 137 -6.91 -4.16 -12.71
N ALA A 138 -6.32 -3.82 -13.86
CA ALA A 138 -7.02 -3.32 -15.02
C ALA A 138 -7.77 -4.40 -15.82
N THR A 139 -7.56 -5.69 -15.53
CA THR A 139 -8.28 -6.79 -16.20
C THR A 139 -9.77 -6.78 -15.88
N ASP A 140 -10.61 -7.20 -16.83
CA ASP A 140 -12.08 -7.21 -16.65
C ASP A 140 -12.52 -8.11 -15.49
N GLN A 141 -11.84 -9.24 -15.29
CA GLN A 141 -12.12 -10.15 -14.19
C GLN A 141 -11.93 -9.46 -12.84
N VAL A 142 -10.80 -8.78 -12.65
CA VAL A 142 -10.48 -8.10 -11.38
C VAL A 142 -11.39 -6.90 -11.17
N LYS A 143 -11.70 -6.13 -12.22
CA LYS A 143 -12.68 -5.03 -12.15
C LYS A 143 -14.05 -5.50 -11.67
N ARG A 144 -14.58 -6.58 -12.26
CA ARG A 144 -15.87 -7.18 -11.86
C ARG A 144 -15.84 -7.69 -10.42
N TYR A 145 -14.73 -8.32 -10.00
CA TYR A 145 -14.56 -8.77 -8.63
C TYR A 145 -14.53 -7.58 -7.66
N ALA A 146 -13.79 -6.52 -7.96
CA ALA A 146 -13.77 -5.28 -7.17
C ALA A 146 -15.16 -4.65 -7.02
N GLU A 147 -15.96 -4.63 -8.10
CA GLU A 147 -17.35 -4.18 -8.04
C GLU A 147 -18.24 -5.06 -7.15
N SER A 148 -18.03 -6.38 -7.13
CA SER A 148 -18.77 -7.27 -6.21
C SER A 148 -18.45 -6.98 -4.74
N LEU A 149 -17.18 -6.75 -4.39
CA LEU A 149 -16.77 -6.35 -3.03
C LEU A 149 -17.40 -5.00 -2.65
N ARG A 150 -17.43 -4.06 -3.60
CA ARG A 150 -18.13 -2.78 -3.45
C ARG A 150 -19.64 -2.90 -3.29
N ARG A 151 -20.25 -4.03 -3.64
CA ARG A 151 -21.68 -4.28 -3.43
C ARG A 151 -21.96 -5.09 -2.16
N ALA A 152 -21.13 -6.07 -1.81
CA ALA A 152 -21.36 -6.97 -0.67
C ALA A 152 -21.52 -6.21 0.66
N ASP A 153 -20.61 -5.30 0.99
CA ASP A 153 -20.68 -4.46 2.21
C ASP A 153 -21.95 -3.57 2.25
N LYS A 154 -22.52 -3.23 1.08
CA LYS A 154 -23.75 -2.41 1.01
C LYS A 154 -24.95 -3.22 1.50
N VAL A 155 -24.98 -4.52 1.18
CA VAL A 155 -26.04 -5.44 1.60
C VAL A 155 -25.96 -5.73 3.09
N GLU A 156 -24.76 -5.89 3.66
CA GLU A 156 -24.60 -6.08 5.12
C GLU A 156 -25.01 -4.84 5.92
N HIS A 157 -24.72 -3.63 5.43
CA HIS A 157 -25.11 -2.40 6.10
C HIS A 157 -26.61 -2.11 5.99
N GLU A 158 -27.25 -2.42 4.84
CA GLU A 158 -28.71 -2.32 4.66
C GLU A 158 -29.48 -3.38 5.47
N ALA A 159 -28.95 -4.61 5.57
CA ALA A 159 -29.55 -5.67 6.39
C ALA A 159 -29.48 -5.38 7.89
N SER A 160 -28.40 -4.75 8.36
CA SER A 160 -28.26 -4.36 9.77
C SER A 160 -29.09 -3.11 10.15
N GLY A 161 -29.51 -2.31 9.18
CA GLY A 161 -30.38 -1.14 9.37
C GLY A 161 -31.88 -1.44 9.27
N ALA A 162 -32.26 -2.68 8.90
CA ALA A 162 -33.66 -3.10 8.76
C ALA A 162 -34.26 -3.73 10.03
N VAL A 163 -33.54 -3.70 11.15
CA VAL A 163 -34.03 -4.14 12.46
C VAL A 163 -34.26 -2.90 13.33
N HIS A 164 -35.42 -2.26 13.14
CA HIS A 164 -36.00 -1.30 14.08
C HIS A 164 -37.47 -1.64 14.32
#